data_AF-A0A961MLN0-F1
#
_entry.id   AF-A0A961MLN0-F1
#
_cell.length_a   1.000
_cell.length_b   1.000
_cell.length_c   1.000
_cell.angle_alpha   90.00
_cell.angle_beta   90.00
_cell.angle_gamma   90.00
#
_symmetry.space_group_name_H-M   'P 1'
#
loop_
_entity.id
_entity.type
_entity.pdbx_description
1 polymer ?
#
loop_
_entity_poly.entity_id
_entity_poly.type
_entity_poly.pdbx_seq_one_letter_code
_entity_poly.pdbx_strand_id
1 'polypeptide(L)'
;EDRWDTILWLDQRARTEAAEVTATGHPVIAHCGGAMSPEMQLPKLLWLKRQMPEHWARAARVSDLVDFLAWKASGSTARSHCALTCKWSYRGQCADPWPRDLI
;
A
#
# COMPACT_ATOMS: atom_id res chain seq x y z
N GLU A 1 23.54 5.11 4.40
CA GLU A 1 22.85 5.06 5.71
C GLU A 1 21.37 4.92 5.43
N ASP A 2 20.72 3.84 5.89
CA ASP A 2 19.28 3.61 5.65
C ASP A 2 18.45 4.49 6.60
N ARG A 3 18.44 5.81 6.34
CA ARG A 3 17.82 6.81 7.22
C ARG A 3 16.36 7.13 6.89
N TRP A 4 15.83 6.61 5.79
CA TRP A 4 14.48 6.90 5.32
C TRP A 4 13.76 5.60 4.91
N ASP A 5 13.12 4.97 5.89
CA ASP A 5 12.35 3.72 5.75
C ASP A 5 10.83 3.94 5.73
N THR A 6 10.39 5.19 5.90
CA THR A 6 8.98 5.56 6.07
C THR A 6 8.58 6.67 5.09
N ILE A 7 7.50 6.44 4.35
CA ILE A 7 6.87 7.46 3.48
C ILE A 7 5.62 7.99 4.20
N LEU A 8 5.57 9.31 4.43
CA LEU A 8 4.45 9.96 5.11
C LEU A 8 3.14 9.78 4.34
N TRP A 9 1.99 9.76 5.04
CA TRP A 9 0.67 9.65 4.42
C TRP A 9 0.41 10.78 3.42
N LEU A 10 0.74 12.03 3.79
CA LEU A 10 0.58 13.25 2.99
C LEU A 10 1.46 13.29 1.74
N ASP A 11 2.47 12.41 1.65
CA ASP A 11 3.40 12.38 0.52
C ASP A 11 2.67 12.04 -0.80
N GLN A 12 2.92 12.86 -1.82
CA GLN A 12 2.27 12.78 -3.13
C GLN A 12 3.21 12.29 -4.24
N ARG A 13 4.36 11.68 -3.92
CA ARG A 13 5.35 11.27 -4.94
C ARG A 13 4.81 10.27 -5.96
N ALA A 14 3.84 9.47 -5.55
CA ALA A 14 3.25 8.39 -6.35
C ALA A 14 2.03 8.83 -7.18
N ARG A 15 1.97 10.10 -7.62
CA ARG A 15 0.86 10.63 -8.43
C ARG A 15 0.71 9.89 -9.77
N THR A 16 1.82 9.61 -10.44
CA THR A 16 1.82 8.90 -11.74
C THR A 16 1.30 7.48 -11.57
N GLU A 17 1.80 6.77 -10.56
CA GLU A 17 1.36 5.41 -10.22
C GLU A 17 -0.10 5.38 -9.81
N ALA A 18 -0.59 6.35 -9.05
CA ALA A 18 -1.99 6.44 -8.66
C ALA A 18 -2.92 6.65 -9.88
N ALA A 19 -2.50 7.48 -10.84
CA ALA A 19 -3.23 7.68 -12.09
C ALA A 19 -3.26 6.40 -12.94
N GLU A 20 -2.14 5.67 -13.02
CA GLU A 20 -2.06 4.37 -13.71
C GLU A 20 -2.98 3.34 -13.08
N VAL A 21 -2.93 3.18 -11.75
CA VAL A 21 -3.82 2.28 -11.00
C VAL A 21 -5.29 2.64 -11.24
N THR A 22 -5.62 3.93 -11.23
CA THR A 22 -6.98 4.41 -11.51
C THR A 22 -7.43 4.07 -12.93
N ALA A 23 -6.55 4.22 -13.92
CA ALA A 23 -6.83 3.96 -15.32
C ALA A 23 -7.09 2.47 -15.64
N THR A 24 -6.73 1.55 -14.74
CA THR A 24 -7.04 0.11 -14.90
C THR A 24 -8.54 -0.17 -14.94
N GLY A 25 -9.37 0.71 -14.35
CA GLY A 25 -10.81 0.46 -14.19
C GLY A 25 -11.13 -0.75 -13.31
N HIS A 26 -10.14 -1.28 -12.57
CA HIS A 26 -10.31 -2.48 -11.76
C HIS A 26 -11.43 -2.28 -10.71
N PRO A 27 -12.24 -3.31 -10.38
CA PRO A 27 -13.36 -3.17 -9.44
C PRO A 27 -12.98 -2.58 -8.07
N VAL A 28 -11.72 -2.70 -7.64
CA VAL A 28 -11.26 -2.10 -6.38
C VAL A 28 -11.27 -0.57 -6.41
N ILE A 29 -11.15 0.05 -7.59
CA ILE A 29 -11.17 1.51 -7.74
C ILE A 29 -12.55 2.06 -7.35
N ALA A 30 -13.62 1.33 -7.67
CA ALA A 30 -14.97 1.68 -7.23
C ALA A 30 -15.09 1.67 -5.69
N HIS A 31 -14.39 0.74 -5.02
CA HIS A 31 -14.34 0.71 -3.55
C HIS A 31 -13.57 1.90 -2.94
N CYS A 32 -12.67 2.52 -3.71
CA CYS A 32 -11.92 3.71 -3.31
C CYS A 32 -12.63 5.03 -3.68
N GLY A 33 -13.89 5.00 -4.12
CA GLY A 33 -14.62 6.21 -4.52
C GLY A 33 -14.34 6.66 -5.95
N GLY A 34 -13.83 5.78 -6.81
CA GLY A 34 -13.65 6.03 -8.24
C GLY A 34 -12.25 6.51 -8.65
N ALA A 35 -11.36 6.80 -7.70
CA ALA A 35 -9.98 7.14 -7.97
C ALA A 35 -9.05 6.63 -6.87
N MET A 36 -7.87 6.14 -7.26
CA MET A 36 -6.81 5.78 -6.33
C MET A 36 -6.07 7.05 -5.89
N SER A 37 -5.97 7.28 -4.58
CA SER A 37 -5.17 8.40 -4.05
C SER A 37 -3.69 8.05 -4.03
N PRO A 38 -2.77 8.97 -4.39
CA PRO A 38 -1.32 8.75 -4.22
C PRO A 38 -0.90 8.58 -2.76
N GLU A 39 -1.78 8.90 -1.81
CA GLU A 39 -1.54 8.71 -0.38
C GLU A 39 -1.71 7.26 0.07
N MET A 40 -2.39 6.44 -0.74
CA MET A 40 -2.60 5.01 -0.49
C MET A 40 -1.32 4.19 -0.72
N GLN A 41 -1.32 2.96 -0.21
CA GLN A 41 -0.09 2.17 -0.14
C GLN A 41 0.31 1.57 -1.48
N LEU A 42 -0.67 1.12 -2.29
CA LEU A 42 -0.38 0.51 -3.59
C LEU A 42 0.40 1.44 -4.54
N PRO A 43 -0.01 2.71 -4.77
CA PRO A 43 0.80 3.63 -5.57
C PRO A 43 2.21 3.85 -5.02
N LYS A 44 2.36 4.01 -3.69
CA LYS A 44 3.67 4.20 -3.05
C LYS A 44 4.58 2.97 -3.22
N LEU A 45 4.01 1.77 -3.20
CA LEU A 45 4.75 0.54 -3.46
C LEU A 45 5.19 0.41 -4.91
N LEU A 46 4.32 0.77 -5.85
CA LEU A 46 4.67 0.81 -7.27
C LEU A 46 5.79 1.82 -7.53
N TRP A 47 5.70 3.00 -6.91
CA TRP A 47 6.73 4.02 -6.95
C TRP A 47 8.04 3.50 -6.37
N LEU A 48 8.01 2.86 -5.19
CA LEU A 48 9.21 2.29 -4.55
C LEU A 48 9.87 1.23 -5.42
N LYS A 49 9.09 0.32 -6.00
CA LYS A 49 9.58 -0.73 -6.92
C LYS A 49 10.28 -0.15 -8.14
N ARG A 50 9.79 0.97 -8.68
CA ARG A 50 10.32 1.61 -9.90
C ARG A 50 11.50 2.55 -9.63
N GLN A 51 11.39 3.39 -8.60
CA GLN A 51 12.35 4.45 -8.31
C GLN A 51 13.49 4.01 -7.39
N MET A 52 13.26 2.96 -6.59
CA MET A 52 14.23 2.47 -5.61
C MET A 52 14.34 0.92 -5.65
N PRO A 53 14.69 0.32 -6.81
CA PRO A 53 14.69 -1.13 -6.98
C PRO A 53 15.61 -1.87 -6.02
N GLU A 54 16.74 -1.27 -5.62
CA GLU A 54 17.66 -1.84 -4.62
C GLU A 54 17.01 -1.95 -3.23
N HIS A 55 16.26 -0.92 -2.83
CA HIS A 55 15.52 -0.94 -1.56
C HIS A 55 14.34 -1.90 -1.63
N TRP A 56 13.64 -1.96 -2.76
CA TRP A 56 12.58 -2.94 -3.00
C TRP A 56 13.11 -4.38 -2.88
N ALA A 57 14.26 -4.69 -3.48
CA ALA A 57 14.87 -6.01 -3.42
C ALA A 57 15.31 -6.42 -2.00
N ARG A 58 15.69 -5.44 -1.16
CA ARG A 58 16.10 -5.66 0.24
C ARG A 58 14.92 -5.67 1.23
N ALA A 59 13.74 -5.21 0.83
CA ALA A 59 12.60 -5.07 1.72
C ALA A 59 12.04 -6.43 2.14
N ALA A 60 12.22 -6.81 3.41
CA ALA A 60 11.65 -8.04 3.96
C ALA A 60 10.17 -7.89 4.38
N ARG A 61 9.76 -6.68 4.78
CA ARG A 61 8.39 -6.40 5.25
C ARG A 61 8.02 -4.95 4.98
N VAL A 62 6.87 -4.76 4.36
CA VAL A 62 6.20 -3.46 4.28
C VAL A 62 5.00 -3.48 5.23
N SER A 63 4.78 -2.39 5.96
CA SER A 63 3.69 -2.28 6.94
C SER A 63 3.07 -0.89 6.88
N ASP A 64 1.77 -0.80 7.18
CA ASP A 64 1.21 0.48 7.61
C ASP A 64 1.82 0.87 8.96
N LEU A 65 1.85 2.17 9.28
CA LEU A 65 2.47 2.66 10.51
C LEU A 65 1.79 2.05 11.74
N VAL A 66 0.46 1.91 11.71
CA VAL A 66 -0.29 1.31 12.84
C VAL A 66 0.11 -0.14 13.09
N ASP A 67 0.33 -0.91 12.02
CA ASP A 67 0.72 -2.32 12.14
C ASP A 67 2.18 -2.47 12.55
N PHE A 68 3.05 -1.55 12.11
CA PHE A 68 4.44 -1.50 12.57
C PHE A 68 4.52 -1.23 14.08
N LEU A 69 3.75 -0.25 14.58
CA LEU A 69 3.71 0.07 16.00
C LEU A 69 3.15 -1.10 16.83
N ALA A 70 2.09 -1.75 16.36
CA ALA A 70 1.53 -2.94 17.00
C ALA A 70 2.57 -4.08 17.07
N TRP A 71 3.27 -4.35 15.97
CA TRP A 71 4.35 -5.33 15.94
C TRP A 71 5.49 -4.95 16.90
N LYS A 72 5.93 -3.69 16.91
CA LYS A 72 6.99 -3.22 17.79
C LYS A 72 6.65 -3.36 19.27
N ALA A 73 5.37 -3.17 19.62
CA ALA A 73 4.88 -3.27 21.00
C ALA A 73 4.64 -4.71 21.47
N SER A 74 4.30 -5.64 20.57
CA SER A 74 3.79 -6.97 20.95
C SER A 74 4.52 -8.16 20.31
N GLY A 75 5.37 -7.93 19.32
CA GLY A 75 5.93 -8.98 18.45
C GLY A 75 4.94 -9.58 17.44
N SER A 76 3.64 -9.26 17.53
CA SER A 76 2.62 -9.84 16.66
C SER A 76 2.77 -9.39 15.20
N THR A 77 2.62 -10.33 14.27
CA THR A 77 2.62 -10.04 12.83
C THR A 77 1.23 -9.77 12.26
N ALA A 78 0.19 -9.83 13.10
CA ALA A 78 -1.18 -9.53 12.71
C ALA A 78 -1.30 -8.11 12.11
N ARG A 79 -2.25 -7.95 11.18
CA ARG A 79 -2.52 -6.69 10.47
C ARG A 79 -3.91 -6.19 10.81
N SER A 80 -4.04 -4.88 10.97
CA SER A 80 -5.31 -4.21 11.21
C SER A 80 -6.22 -4.32 9.99
N HIS A 81 -7.44 -4.84 10.19
CA HIS A 81 -8.46 -4.86 9.15
C HIS A 81 -8.79 -3.44 8.64
N CYS A 82 -8.73 -2.44 9.52
CA CYS A 82 -8.94 -1.04 9.15
C CYS A 82 -7.84 -0.55 8.19
N ALA A 83 -6.56 -0.79 8.52
CA ALA A 83 -5.46 -0.39 7.66
C ALA A 83 -5.56 -1.07 6.29
N LEU A 84 -5.70 -2.40 6.29
CA LEU A 84 -5.79 -3.20 5.08
C LEU A 84 -6.91 -2.72 4.15
N THR A 85 -8.14 -2.61 4.67
CA THR A 85 -9.30 -2.24 3.85
C THR A 85 -9.23 -0.80 3.37
N CYS A 86 -8.86 0.15 4.24
CA CYS A 86 -8.88 1.56 3.90
C CYS A 86 -7.72 2.01 3.01
N LYS A 87 -6.56 1.32 3.04
CA LYS A 87 -5.31 1.83 2.45
C LYS A 87 -4.56 0.85 1.56
N TRP A 88 -4.87 -0.45 1.63
CA TRP A 88 -4.19 -1.53 0.89
C TRP A 88 -5.07 -2.24 -0.13
N SER A 89 -6.28 -1.72 -0.40
CA SER A 89 -7.21 -2.31 -1.36
C SER A 89 -7.68 -3.73 -0.98
N TYR A 90 -7.57 -4.09 0.30
CA TYR A 90 -8.01 -5.38 0.82
C TYR A 90 -9.54 -5.44 0.99
N ARG A 91 -10.17 -6.41 0.34
CA ARG A 91 -11.63 -6.60 0.33
C ARG A 91 -12.02 -7.73 1.29
N GLY A 92 -12.01 -7.47 2.60
CA GLY A 92 -12.23 -8.50 3.63
C GLY A 92 -13.58 -9.23 3.54
N GLN A 93 -14.55 -8.68 2.82
CA GLN A 93 -15.84 -9.28 2.52
C GLN A 93 -15.82 -10.28 1.35
N CYS A 94 -14.73 -10.35 0.57
CA CYS A 94 -14.61 -11.21 -0.61
C CYS A 94 -13.91 -12.53 -0.28
N ALA A 95 -14.27 -13.60 -1.00
CA ALA A 95 -13.59 -14.90 -0.89
C ALA A 95 -12.11 -14.82 -1.29
N ASP A 96 -11.78 -14.01 -2.31
CA ASP A 96 -10.42 -13.58 -2.59
C ASP A 96 -10.25 -12.09 -2.25
N PRO A 97 -9.74 -11.78 -1.05
CA PRO A 97 -9.73 -10.41 -0.54
C PRO A 97 -8.59 -9.58 -1.12
N TRP A 98 -7.56 -10.21 -1.70
CA TRP A 98 -6.44 -9.52 -2.32
C TRP A 98 -6.66 -9.40 -3.84
N PRO A 99 -6.62 -8.19 -4.42
CA PRO A 99 -6.74 -8.02 -5.86
C PRO A 99 -5.41 -8.38 -6.54
N ARG A 100 -5.14 -9.69 -6.71
CA ARG A 100 -3.86 -10.22 -7.23
C ARG A 100 -3.66 -9.97 -8.72
N ASP A 101 -4.75 -9.70 -9.42
CA ASP A 101 -4.84 -9.34 -10.83
C ASP A 101 -4.67 -7.83 -11.08
N LEU A 102 -4.56 -7.03 -10.02
CA LEU A 102 -4.23 -5.61 -10.10
C LEU A 102 -2.71 -5.42 -10.16
N ILE A 103 -2.25 -4.94 -11.32
CA ILE A 103 -0.90 -4.50 -11.76
C ILE A 103 0.34 -4.81 -10.87
#